data_AF-A0A7C4PYE3-F1
#
_entry.id   AF-A0A7C4PYE3-F1
#
_cell.length_a   1.000
_cell.length_b   1.000
_cell.length_c   1.000
_cell.angle_alpha   90.00
_cell.angle_beta   90.00
_cell.angle_gamma   90.00
#
_symmetry.space_group_name_H-M   'P 1'
#
loop_
_entity.id
_entity.type
_entity.pdbx_description
1 polymer ?
#
loop_
_entity_poly.entity_id
_entity_poly.type
_entity_poly.pdbx_seq_one_letter_code
_entity_poly.pdbx_strand_id
1 'polypeptide(L)' 'MINEEIKEKIEFYALKNAINHEGKARVEPILNKIIAENKDLLEKREELKEIIESVVNEINSLSIEEQRKKFE' A
#
# COMPACT_ATOMS: atom_id res chain seq x y z
N MET A 1 6.10 -15.24 -0.87
CA MET A 1 7.22 -14.59 -0.14
C MET A 1 7.15 -13.09 -0.39
N ILE A 2 7.35 -12.24 0.62
CA ILE A 2 7.37 -10.79 0.41
C ILE A 2 8.66 -10.44 -0.34
N ASN A 3 8.50 -9.97 -1.57
CA ASN A 3 9.57 -9.63 -2.50
C ASN A 3 9.33 -8.23 -3.07
N GLU A 4 10.17 -7.81 -4.01
CA GLU A 4 10.05 -6.48 -4.61
C GLU A 4 8.73 -6.28 -5.35
N GLU A 5 8.24 -7.29 -6.07
CA GLU A 5 6.95 -7.23 -6.76
C GLU A 5 5.78 -6.98 -5.79
N ILE A 6 5.80 -7.58 -4.61
CA ILE A 6 4.78 -7.33 -3.58
C ILE A 6 4.90 -5.91 -3.03
N LYS A 7 6.11 -5.39 -2.85
CA LYS A 7 6.30 -4.00 -2.40
C LYS A 7 5.81 -2.99 -3.43
N GLU A 8 6.11 -3.19 -4.70
CA GLU A 8 5.61 -2.36 -5.80
C GLU A 8 4.07 -2.36 -5.83
N LYS A 9 3.44 -3.52 -5.63
CA LYS A 9 1.97 -3.62 -5.50
C LYS A 9 1.44 -2.86 -4.29
N ILE A 10 2.12 -2.94 -3.14
CA ILE A 10 1.74 -2.19 -1.94
C ILE A 10 1.80 -0.69 -2.21
N GLU A 11 2.90 -0.18 -2.79
CA GLU A 11 3.05 1.24 -3.14
C GLU A 11 1.98 1.70 -4.13
N PHE A 12 1.75 0.93 -5.19
CA PHE A 12 0.70 1.20 -6.18
C PHE A 12 -0.68 1.30 -5.53
N TYR A 13 -1.06 0.32 -4.70
CA TYR A 13 -2.36 0.34 -4.03
C TYR A 13 -2.47 1.43 -2.98
N ALA A 14 -1.38 1.76 -2.30
CA ALA A 14 -1.35 2.84 -1.33
C ALA A 14 -1.52 4.21 -2.01
N LEU A 15 -0.80 4.49 -3.10
CA LEU A 15 -0.96 5.73 -3.89
C LEU A 15 -2.38 5.84 -4.43
N LYS A 16 -2.89 4.76 -5.04
CA LYS A 16 -4.28 4.72 -5.53
C LYS A 16 -5.29 4.97 -4.42
N ASN A 17 -5.08 4.37 -3.24
CA ASN A 17 -5.96 4.55 -2.10
C ASN A 17 -5.91 6.00 -1.59
N ALA A 18 -4.72 6.59 -1.45
CA ALA A 18 -4.56 7.98 -1.04
C ALA A 18 -5.24 8.94 -2.00
N ILE A 19 -5.00 8.82 -3.32
CA ILE A 19 -5.59 9.69 -4.34
C ILE A 19 -7.12 9.64 -4.31
N ASN A 20 -7.70 8.45 -4.11
CA ASN A 20 -9.16 8.26 -4.02
C ASN A 20 -9.76 8.75 -2.70
N HIS A 21 -8.93 9.01 -1.69
CA HIS A 21 -9.32 9.44 -0.35
C HIS A 21 -8.62 10.73 0.06
N GLU A 22 -8.52 11.69 -0.87
CA GLU A 22 -8.07 13.06 -0.60
C GLU A 22 -6.70 13.13 0.08
N GLY A 23 -5.80 12.24 -0.33
CA GLY A 23 -4.42 12.19 0.14
C GLY A 23 -4.18 11.25 1.31
N LYS A 24 -5.19 10.49 1.74
CA LYS A 24 -5.11 9.61 2.92
C LYS A 24 -5.29 8.14 2.58
N ALA A 25 -4.18 7.45 2.39
CA ALA A 25 -4.14 5.99 2.33
C ALA A 25 -4.46 5.38 3.70
N ARG A 26 -5.06 4.19 3.68
CA ARG A 26 -5.35 3.37 4.86
C ARG A 26 -4.80 1.97 4.67
N VAL A 27 -4.25 1.40 5.74
CA VAL A 27 -3.57 0.09 5.76
C VAL A 27 -4.53 -1.06 5.42
N GLU A 28 -5.66 -1.15 6.12
CA GLU A 28 -6.56 -2.32 6.02
C GLU A 28 -7.09 -2.59 4.60
N PRO A 29 -7.55 -1.59 3.81
CA PRO A 29 -7.91 -1.81 2.41
C PRO A 29 -6.79 -2.41 1.56
N ILE A 30 -5.55 -1.97 1.75
CA ILE A 30 -4.38 -2.43 1.00
C ILE A 30 -4.00 -3.84 1.43
N LEU A 31 -3.97 -4.10 2.74
CA LEU A 31 -3.69 -5.42 3.30
C LEU A 31 -4.65 -6.48 2.75
N ASN A 32 -5.95 -6.18 2.80
CA ASN A 32 -6.98 -7.08 2.28
C ASN A 32 -6.83 -7.29 0.76
N LYS A 33 -6.45 -6.24 0.01
CA LYS A 33 -6.24 -6.32 -1.44
C LYS A 33 -5.04 -7.22 -1.78
N ILE A 34 -3.92 -7.06 -1.08
CA ILE A 34 -2.71 -7.89 -1.31
C ILE A 34 -2.96 -9.35 -0.95
N ILE A 35 -3.60 -9.64 0.18
CA ILE A 35 -3.93 -11.01 0.60
C ILE A 35 -4.92 -11.67 -0.37
N ALA A 36 -5.90 -10.93 -0.88
CA ALA A 36 -6.85 -11.46 -1.85
C ALA A 36 -6.18 -11.90 -3.16
N GLU A 37 -5.12 -11.19 -3.57
CA GLU A 37 -4.34 -11.50 -4.77
C GLU A 37 -3.22 -12.52 -4.53
N ASN A 38 -2.77 -12.66 -3.28
CA ASN A 38 -1.64 -13.52 -2.88
C ASN A 38 -2.00 -14.25 -1.58
N LYS A 39 -2.81 -15.31 -1.70
CA LYS A 39 -3.39 -16.02 -0.54
C LYS A 39 -2.32 -16.62 0.39
N ASP A 40 -1.13 -16.93 -0.12
CA ASP A 40 0.02 -17.42 0.65
C ASP A 40 0.53 -16.40 1.67
N LEU A 41 0.30 -15.10 1.44
CA LEU A 41 0.71 -14.05 2.37
C LEU A 41 -0.18 -13.95 3.60
N LEU A 42 -1.29 -14.70 3.68
CA LEU A 42 -2.13 -14.75 4.88
C LEU A 42 -1.35 -15.23 6.10
N GLU A 43 -0.44 -16.18 5.94
CA GLU A 43 0.43 -16.67 7.02
C GLU A 43 1.43 -15.61 7.51
N LYS A 44 1.69 -14.60 6.68
CA LYS A 44 2.60 -13.48 6.93
C LYS A 44 1.86 -12.17 7.17
N ARG A 45 0.59 -12.23 7.59
CA ARG A 45 -0.29 -11.05 7.72
C ARG A 45 0.34 -9.92 8.52
N GLU A 46 0.95 -10.22 9.67
CA GLU A 46 1.53 -9.20 10.55
C GLU A 46 2.78 -8.55 9.92
N GLU A 47 3.69 -9.35 9.34
CA GLU A 47 4.85 -8.86 8.59
C GLU A 47 4.42 -7.96 7.42
N LEU A 48 3.40 -8.39 6.67
CA LEU A 48 2.83 -7.63 5.57
C LEU A 48 2.21 -6.31 6.07
N LYS A 49 1.52 -6.35 7.20
CA LYS A 49 0.88 -5.17 7.79
C LYS A 49 1.90 -4.11 8.18
N GLU A 50 3.01 -4.49 8.81
CA GLU A 50 4.09 -3.56 9.19
C GLU A 50 4.70 -2.87 7.95
N ILE A 51 4.91 -3.62 6.87
CA ILE A 51 5.42 -3.07 5.61
C ILE A 51 4.41 -2.08 5.01
N ILE A 52 3.13 -2.44 4.99
CA ILE A 52 2.08 -1.56 4.48
C ILE A 52 1.97 -0.29 5.34
N GLU A 53 2.06 -0.40 6.67
CA GLU A 53 2.06 0.75 7.58
C GLU A 53 3.19 1.74 7.24
N SER A 54 4.40 1.23 7.00
CA SER A 54 5.53 2.07 6.58
C SER A 54 5.25 2.80 5.26
N VAL A 55 4.76 2.09 4.23
CA VAL A 55 4.48 2.67 2.92
C VAL A 55 3.33 3.68 2.98
N VAL A 56 2.27 3.39 3.75
CA VAL A 56 1.16 4.30 3.97
C VAL A 56 1.61 5.58 4.66
N ASN A 57 2.50 5.49 5.65
CA ASN A 57 3.05 6.66 6.32
C ASN A 57 3.88 7.54 5.37
N GLU A 58 4.71 6.93 4.52
CA GLU A 58 5.46 7.66 3.50
C GLU A 58 4.50 8.39 2.55
N ILE A 59 3.54 7.68 1.98
CA ILE A 59 2.61 8.25 0.99
C ILE A 59 1.73 9.35 1.59
N ASN A 60 1.25 9.17 2.82
CA ASN A 60 0.45 10.17 3.51
C ASN A 60 1.25 11.42 3.89
N SER A 61 2.59 11.35 3.89
CA SER A 61 3.45 12.52 4.09
C SER A 61 3.63 13.37 2.83
N LEU A 62 3.28 12.82 1.66
CA LEU A 62 3.32 13.52 0.38
C LEU A 62 2.06 14.37 0.20
N SER A 63 2.20 15.48 -0.53
CA SER A 63 1.04 16.23 -1.03
C SER A 63 0.25 15.40 -2.06
N ILE A 64 -1.05 15.71 -2.22
CA ILE A 64 -1.90 15.05 -3.22
C ILE A 64 -1.33 15.17 -4.65
N GLU A 65 -0.61 16.25 -4.96
CA GLU A 65 0.02 16.48 -6.26
C GLU A 65 1.23 15.55 -6.46
N GLU A 66 2.08 15.41 -5.45
CA GLU A 66 3.21 14.47 -5.47
C GLU A 66 2.74 13.02 -5.55
N GLN A 67 1.67 12.67 -4.84
CA GLN A 67 1.05 11.34 -4.94
C GLN A 67 0.57 11.05 -6.36
N ARG A 68 -0.10 12.00 -7.02
CA ARG A 68 -0.53 11.86 -8.42
C ARG A 68 0.66 11.70 -9.35
N LYS A 69 1.69 12.52 -9.19
CA LYS A 69 2.92 12.45 -9.98
C LYS A 69 3.66 11.11 -9.81
N LYS A 70 3.66 10.53 -8.61
CA LYS A 70 4.22 9.19 -8.36
C LYS A 70 3.36 8.06 -8.92
N PHE A 71 2.07 8.29 -9.14
CA PHE A 71 1.13 7.28 -9.63
C PHE A 71 1.07 7.19 -11.17
N GLU A 72 1.53 8.23 -11.86
CA GLU A 72 1.72 8.27 -13.32
C GLU A 72 2.93 7.44 -13.77
#